data_AF-A0A1C5BDZ9-F1
#
_entry.id   AF-A0A1C5BDZ9-F1
#
_cell.length_a   1.000
_cell.length_b   1.000
_cell.length_c   1.000
_cell.angle_alpha   90.00
_cell.angle_beta   90.00
_cell.angle_gamma   90.00
#
_symmetry.space_group_name_H-M   'P 1'
#
loop_
_entity.id
_entity.type
_entity.pdbx_description
1 polymer ?
#
loop_
_entity_poly.entity_id
_entity_poly.type
_entity_poly.pdbx_seq_one_letter_code
_entity_poly.pdbx_strand_id
1 'polypeptide(L)'
;MTPEELQAARDSTVPDVVAGGLRVLFCGINPSLMTGATGHHFAHPGNRFWPVLHRSGFTPRQLKPAEQTELLRYGLGITNVVARATARADELSTEEFREGGQILAAKVERLRPRWLAVVGVTAYRTAFGRRTARIGPQDHTIGGARVWALPNPSGLNAHWTAQTMAQEYGRLRTSVECDGISTTEGS
;
A
#
# COMPACT_ATOMS: atom_id res chain seq x y z
N MET A 1 -1.13 -19.95 14.72
CA MET A 1 -0.07 -20.06 13.70
C MET A 1 1.23 -20.28 14.43
N THR A 2 1.91 -21.39 14.20
CA THR A 2 3.18 -21.70 14.83
C THR A 2 4.34 -20.97 14.14
N PRO A 3 5.51 -20.83 14.77
CA PRO A 3 6.71 -20.30 14.10
C PRO A 3 7.08 -21.07 12.82
N GLU A 4 6.90 -22.39 12.80
CA GLU A 4 7.17 -23.24 11.64
C GLU A 4 6.24 -22.93 10.47
N GLU A 5 4.94 -22.77 10.74
CA GLU A 5 3.94 -22.38 9.72
C GLU A 5 4.25 -21.00 9.12
N LEU A 6 4.70 -20.05 9.94
CA LEU A 6 5.13 -18.73 9.47
C LEU A 6 6.39 -18.84 8.61
N GLN A 7 7.37 -19.63 9.05
CA GLN A 7 8.62 -19.79 8.31
C GLN A 7 8.41 -20.54 6.99
N ALA A 8 7.46 -21.47 6.91
CA ALA A 8 7.07 -22.15 5.68
C ALA A 8 6.48 -21.20 4.63
N ALA A 9 5.96 -20.04 5.04
CA ALA A 9 5.46 -19.01 4.13
C ALA A 9 6.56 -18.08 3.58
N ARG A 10 7.82 -18.26 3.99
CA ARG A 10 8.95 -17.52 3.42
C ARG A 10 9.04 -17.76 1.92
N ASP A 11 9.39 -16.70 1.20
CA ASP A 11 9.49 -16.68 -0.27
C ASP A 11 8.18 -16.95 -1.03
N SER A 12 7.07 -17.17 -0.32
CA SER A 12 5.76 -17.24 -0.94
C SER A 12 5.32 -15.87 -1.47
N THR A 13 4.37 -15.88 -2.39
CA THR A 13 3.73 -14.68 -2.95
C THR A 13 2.27 -14.63 -2.56
N VAL A 14 1.74 -13.42 -2.38
CA VAL A 14 0.31 -13.20 -2.11
C VAL A 14 -0.34 -12.52 -3.30
N PRO A 15 -1.48 -13.01 -3.81
CA PRO A 15 -2.20 -12.35 -4.89
C PRO A 15 -2.55 -10.89 -4.53
N ASP A 16 -2.43 -10.01 -5.53
CA ASP A 16 -2.87 -8.64 -5.37
C ASP A 16 -4.40 -8.55 -5.27
N VAL A 17 -4.88 -7.54 -4.56
CA VAL A 17 -6.29 -7.15 -4.56
C VAL A 17 -6.44 -5.98 -5.51
N VAL A 18 -6.77 -6.25 -6.78
CA VAL A 18 -6.77 -5.24 -7.83
C VAL A 18 -7.97 -5.36 -8.77
N ALA A 19 -8.36 -4.22 -9.32
CA ALA A 19 -9.31 -4.09 -10.42
C ALA A 19 -8.87 -2.90 -11.30
N GLY A 20 -9.48 -2.75 -12.49
CA GLY A 20 -9.28 -1.55 -13.30
C GLY A 20 -10.01 -0.34 -12.70
N GLY A 21 -9.46 0.87 -12.89
CA GLY A 21 -10.16 2.12 -12.54
C GLY A 21 -10.24 2.43 -11.04
N LEU A 22 -9.31 1.90 -10.24
CA LEU A 22 -9.25 2.17 -8.81
C LEU A 22 -9.06 3.67 -8.51
N ARG A 23 -9.68 4.14 -7.44
CA ARG A 23 -9.40 5.46 -6.85
C ARG A 23 -8.00 5.49 -6.24
N VAL A 24 -7.64 4.45 -5.50
CA VAL A 24 -6.33 4.31 -4.85
C VAL A 24 -5.86 2.86 -4.93
N LEU A 25 -4.63 2.67 -5.40
CA LEU A 25 -3.88 1.42 -5.23
C LEU A 25 -2.89 1.61 -4.08
N PHE A 26 -3.15 0.99 -2.93
CA PHE A 26 -2.20 0.94 -1.84
C PHE A 26 -1.10 -0.08 -2.15
N CYS A 27 0.14 0.29 -1.88
CA CYS A 27 1.29 -0.53 -2.16
C CYS A 27 2.14 -0.69 -0.90
N GLY A 28 2.12 -1.89 -0.31
CA GLY A 28 3.02 -2.25 0.78
C GLY A 28 4.46 -2.48 0.30
N ILE A 29 5.37 -2.74 1.24
CA ILE A 29 6.78 -3.05 0.94
C ILE A 29 6.85 -4.44 0.30
N ASN A 30 6.54 -5.45 1.11
CA ASN A 30 6.48 -6.85 0.75
C ASN A 30 5.61 -7.61 1.78
N PRO A 31 5.12 -8.82 1.46
CA PRO A 31 4.44 -9.66 2.42
C PRO A 31 5.32 -9.95 3.64
N SER A 32 4.76 -9.77 4.84
CA SER A 32 5.31 -10.43 6.03
C SER A 32 5.07 -11.93 5.95
N LEU A 33 5.80 -12.74 6.73
CA LEU A 33 5.52 -14.18 6.85
C LEU A 33 4.05 -14.48 7.19
N MET A 34 3.41 -13.67 8.04
CA MET A 34 1.99 -13.85 8.34
C MET A 34 1.09 -13.54 7.14
N THR A 35 1.44 -12.52 6.34
CA THR A 35 0.72 -12.25 5.09
C THR A 35 0.90 -13.39 4.09
N GLY A 36 2.11 -13.93 3.95
CA GLY A 36 2.36 -15.14 3.15
C GLY A 36 1.54 -16.34 3.62
N ALA A 37 1.52 -16.62 4.92
CA ALA A 37 0.83 -17.78 5.49
C ALA A 37 -0.70 -17.66 5.41
N THR A 38 -1.25 -16.45 5.51
CA THR A 38 -2.71 -16.22 5.49
C THR A 38 -3.25 -15.90 4.10
N GLY A 39 -2.40 -15.45 3.17
CA GLY A 39 -2.84 -14.84 1.91
C GLY A 39 -3.53 -13.48 2.09
N HIS A 40 -3.42 -12.86 3.27
CA HIS A 40 -4.12 -11.60 3.59
C HIS A 40 -3.14 -10.46 3.84
N HIS A 41 -3.32 -9.37 3.09
CA HIS A 41 -2.46 -8.20 3.18
C HIS A 41 -2.57 -7.54 4.55
N PHE A 42 -1.42 -7.14 5.11
CA PHE A 42 -1.33 -6.49 6.41
C PHE A 42 -1.98 -7.28 7.57
N ALA A 43 -1.88 -8.61 7.55
CA ALA A 43 -2.54 -9.50 8.51
C ALA A 43 -1.95 -9.48 9.93
N HIS A 44 -0.71 -9.01 10.11
CA HIS A 44 -0.05 -9.01 11.41
C HIS A 44 -0.84 -8.15 12.44
N PRO A 45 -1.16 -8.64 13.65
CA PRO A 45 -1.98 -7.90 14.62
C PRO A 45 -1.44 -6.53 15.01
N GLY A 46 -0.11 -6.39 15.06
CA GLY A 46 0.56 -5.11 15.30
C GLY A 46 0.57 -4.14 14.11
N ASN A 47 0.06 -4.54 12.94
CA ASN A 47 -0.02 -3.69 11.76
C ASN A 47 -1.24 -2.77 11.83
N ARG A 48 -1.02 -1.48 11.58
CA ARG A 48 -2.04 -0.44 11.74
C ARG A 48 -2.81 -0.12 10.46
N PHE A 49 -2.53 -0.78 9.33
CA PHE A 49 -3.14 -0.44 8.03
C PHE A 49 -4.67 -0.42 8.09
N TRP A 50 -5.30 -1.51 8.53
CA TRP A 50 -6.76 -1.63 8.56
C TRP A 50 -7.43 -0.64 9.53
N PRO A 51 -6.97 -0.46 10.79
CA PRO A 51 -7.47 0.59 11.66
C PRO A 51 -7.29 2.00 11.09
N VAL A 52 -6.14 2.31 10.49
CA VAL A 52 -5.83 3.62 9.90
C VAL A 52 -6.72 3.90 8.70
N LEU A 53 -6.89 2.92 7.82
CA LEU A 53 -7.75 3.03 6.64
C LEU A 53 -9.18 3.41 7.04
N HIS A 54 -9.74 2.72 8.03
CA HIS A 54 -11.06 3.07 8.55
C HIS A 54 -11.10 4.45 9.21
N ARG A 55 -10.17 4.75 10.12
CA ARG A 55 -10.12 6.04 10.85
C ARG A 55 -9.93 7.25 9.93
N SER A 56 -9.31 7.05 8.77
CA SER A 56 -9.14 8.08 7.74
C SER A 56 -10.38 8.32 6.87
N GLY A 57 -11.41 7.47 7.03
CA GLY A 57 -12.67 7.56 6.29
C GLY A 57 -12.68 6.86 4.93
N PHE A 58 -11.65 6.08 4.58
CA PHE A 58 -11.65 5.31 3.33
C PHE A 58 -12.67 4.16 3.34
N THR A 59 -12.98 3.61 4.52
CA THR A 59 -13.98 2.55 4.69
C THR A 59 -14.96 2.91 5.82
N PRO A 60 -16.26 2.59 5.67
CA PRO A 60 -17.31 2.96 6.63
C PRO A 60 -17.18 2.22 7.96
N ARG A 61 -16.50 1.07 7.96
CA ARG A 61 -16.15 0.26 9.13
C ARG A 61 -14.71 -0.21 9.02
N GLN A 62 -14.15 -0.72 10.11
CA GLN A 62 -12.88 -1.43 10.06
C GLN A 62 -13.08 -2.82 9.44
N LEU A 63 -12.48 -3.02 8.26
CA LEU A 63 -12.39 -4.33 7.63
C LEU A 63 -11.30 -5.17 8.30
N LYS A 64 -11.50 -6.48 8.36
CA LYS A 64 -10.49 -7.49 8.70
C LYS A 64 -9.63 -7.78 7.47
N PRO A 65 -8.38 -8.24 7.64
CA PRO A 65 -7.53 -8.68 6.52
C PRO A 65 -8.20 -9.68 5.57
N ALA A 66 -8.99 -10.62 6.11
CA ALA A 66 -9.72 -11.61 5.31
C ALA A 66 -10.83 -10.98 4.43
N GLU A 67 -11.29 -9.77 4.75
CA GLU A 67 -12.30 -9.02 4.00
C GLU A 67 -11.67 -8.14 2.91
N GLN A 68 -10.37 -8.29 2.62
CA GLN A 68 -9.62 -7.41 1.72
C GLN A 68 -10.25 -7.23 0.32
N THR A 69 -10.96 -8.23 -0.19
CA THR A 69 -11.65 -8.13 -1.49
C THR A 69 -12.79 -7.12 -1.48
N GLU A 70 -13.36 -6.79 -0.31
CA GLU A 70 -14.37 -5.72 -0.20
C GLU A 70 -13.81 -4.34 -0.58
N LEU A 71 -12.49 -4.14 -0.50
CA LEU A 71 -11.84 -2.89 -0.92
C LEU A 71 -12.18 -2.48 -2.34
N LEU A 72 -12.35 -3.45 -3.24
CA LEU A 72 -12.68 -3.18 -4.64
C LEU A 72 -14.03 -2.46 -4.78
N ARG A 73 -14.99 -2.71 -3.88
CA ARG A 73 -16.29 -2.01 -3.85
C ARG A 73 -16.16 -0.52 -3.51
N TYR A 74 -15.07 -0.14 -2.84
CA TYR A 74 -14.74 1.24 -2.49
C TYR A 74 -13.79 1.89 -3.51
N GLY A 75 -13.45 1.18 -4.60
CA GLY A 75 -12.45 1.60 -5.57
C GLY A 75 -11.03 1.59 -5.00
N LEU A 76 -10.75 0.74 -4.00
CA LEU A 76 -9.44 0.62 -3.36
C LEU A 76 -8.82 -0.73 -3.71
N GLY A 77 -7.50 -0.77 -3.88
CA GLY A 77 -6.75 -2.01 -4.10
C GLY A 77 -5.49 -2.10 -3.25
N ILE A 78 -4.89 -3.28 -3.19
CA ILE A 78 -3.63 -3.56 -2.49
C ILE A 78 -2.69 -4.38 -3.38
N THR A 79 -1.42 -3.96 -3.41
CA THR A 79 -0.26 -4.69 -3.98
C THR A 79 0.94 -4.52 -3.04
N ASN A 80 2.07 -5.14 -3.37
CA ASN A 80 3.37 -4.81 -2.78
C ASN A 80 4.37 -4.36 -3.86
N VAL A 81 5.45 -3.68 -3.45
CA VAL A 81 6.60 -3.37 -4.31
C VAL A 81 7.33 -4.67 -4.66
N VAL A 82 7.65 -5.48 -3.64
CA VAL A 82 8.31 -6.77 -3.82
C VAL A 82 7.32 -7.89 -3.49
N ALA A 83 7.23 -8.89 -4.36
CA ALA A 83 6.24 -9.96 -4.24
C ALA A 83 6.60 -11.00 -3.15
N ARG A 84 7.89 -11.15 -2.86
CA ARG A 84 8.45 -12.21 -2.00
C ARG A 84 8.23 -11.94 -0.51
N ALA A 85 7.72 -12.94 0.20
CA ALA A 85 7.51 -12.85 1.64
C ALA A 85 8.82 -12.97 2.45
N THR A 86 9.02 -12.07 3.42
CA THR A 86 10.16 -12.11 4.36
C THR A 86 9.72 -11.88 5.81
N ALA A 87 10.58 -12.20 6.77
CA ALA A 87 10.31 -11.87 8.18
C ALA A 87 10.46 -10.37 8.42
N ARG A 88 11.44 -9.75 7.75
CA ARG A 88 11.74 -8.33 7.85
C ARG A 88 12.00 -7.72 6.48
N ALA A 89 11.59 -6.46 6.32
CA ALA A 89 11.80 -5.70 5.09
C ALA A 89 13.28 -5.42 4.78
N ASP A 90 14.16 -5.45 5.77
CA ASP A 90 15.61 -5.24 5.60
C ASP A 90 16.35 -6.48 5.05
N GLU A 91 15.64 -7.61 4.88
CA GLU A 91 16.14 -8.77 4.14
C GLU A 91 16.06 -8.60 2.61
N LEU A 92 15.39 -7.55 2.14
CA LEU A 92 15.27 -7.26 0.71
C LEU A 92 16.47 -6.43 0.23
N SER A 93 17.06 -6.88 -0.86
CA SER A 93 18.13 -6.16 -1.53
C SER A 93 17.62 -4.87 -2.19
N THR A 94 18.52 -3.92 -2.41
CA THR A 94 18.20 -2.71 -3.19
C THR A 94 17.77 -3.05 -4.62
N GLU A 95 18.30 -4.12 -5.19
CA GLU A 95 17.95 -4.55 -6.55
C GLU A 95 16.50 -5.07 -6.61
N GLU A 96 16.10 -5.91 -5.65
CA GLU A 96 14.70 -6.36 -5.53
C GLU A 96 13.72 -5.19 -5.43
N PHE A 97 14.09 -4.12 -4.71
CA PHE A 97 13.27 -2.91 -4.65
C PHE A 97 13.16 -2.20 -6.01
N ARG A 98 14.26 -2.08 -6.75
CA ARG A 98 14.27 -1.41 -8.06
C ARG A 98 13.49 -2.18 -9.09
N GLU A 99 13.70 -3.49 -9.17
CA GLU A 99 12.95 -4.40 -10.03
C GLU A 99 11.45 -4.35 -9.66
N GLY A 100 11.13 -4.46 -8.37
CA GLY A 100 9.76 -4.31 -7.87
C GLY A 100 9.13 -2.97 -8.23
N GLY A 101 9.89 -1.88 -8.20
CA GLY A 101 9.46 -0.55 -8.65
C GLY A 101 9.09 -0.51 -10.14
N GLN A 102 9.88 -1.17 -11.00
CA GLN A 102 9.59 -1.27 -12.44
C GLN A 102 8.32 -2.09 -12.70
N ILE A 103 8.19 -3.25 -12.05
CA ILE A 103 7.01 -4.11 -12.14
C ILE A 103 5.76 -3.37 -11.65
N LEU A 104 5.89 -2.64 -10.54
CA LEU A 104 4.80 -1.83 -10.00
C LEU A 104 4.40 -0.70 -10.96
N ALA A 105 5.35 -0.03 -11.60
CA ALA A 105 5.06 1.01 -12.59
C ALA A 105 4.25 0.46 -13.77
N ALA A 106 4.64 -0.68 -14.33
CA ALA A 106 3.91 -1.35 -15.40
C ALA A 106 2.50 -1.81 -14.95
N LYS A 107 2.38 -2.29 -13.70
CA LYS A 107 1.09 -2.67 -13.11
C LYS A 107 0.16 -1.46 -12.99
N VAL A 108 0.69 -0.32 -12.54
CA VAL A 108 -0.05 0.93 -12.39
C VAL A 108 -0.49 1.46 -13.76
N GLU A 109 0.37 1.42 -14.76
CA GLU A 109 0.02 1.80 -16.14
C GLU A 109 -1.14 0.96 -16.69
N ARG A 110 -1.13 -0.36 -16.44
CA ARG A 110 -2.20 -1.27 -16.86
C ARG A 110 -3.51 -1.03 -16.11
N LEU A 111 -3.46 -0.93 -14.78
CA LEU A 111 -4.65 -0.83 -13.94
C LEU A 111 -5.26 0.57 -13.92
N ARG A 112 -4.45 1.59 -14.27
CA ARG A 112 -4.80 3.01 -14.28
C ARG A 112 -5.51 3.47 -13.00
N PRO A 113 -4.96 3.22 -11.80
CA PRO A 113 -5.50 3.83 -10.60
C PRO A 113 -5.30 5.35 -10.66
N ARG A 114 -6.19 6.13 -10.06
CA ARG A 114 -5.99 7.59 -9.98
C ARG A 114 -4.76 7.93 -9.12
N TRP A 115 -4.61 7.20 -8.02
CA TRP A 115 -3.52 7.36 -7.07
C TRP A 115 -2.80 6.03 -6.78
N LEU A 116 -1.47 6.07 -6.76
CA LEU A 116 -0.60 5.07 -6.17
C LEU A 116 -0.16 5.56 -4.78
N ALA A 117 -0.50 4.81 -3.74
CA ALA A 117 -0.15 5.14 -2.37
C ALA A 117 0.89 4.14 -1.82
N VAL A 118 2.17 4.52 -1.80
CA VAL A 118 3.26 3.63 -1.35
C VAL A 118 3.42 3.75 0.17
N VAL A 119 3.13 2.65 0.85
CA VAL A 119 3.07 2.53 2.29
C VAL A 119 4.45 2.20 2.85
N GLY A 120 5.23 3.25 3.09
CA GLY A 120 6.61 3.20 3.58
C GLY A 120 7.56 4.04 2.72
N VAL A 121 7.87 5.26 3.17
CA VAL A 121 8.70 6.21 2.41
C VAL A 121 10.09 5.69 2.07
N THR A 122 10.72 4.87 2.92
CA THR A 122 12.06 4.30 2.61
C THR A 122 12.00 3.33 1.44
N ALA A 123 11.00 2.43 1.41
CA ALA A 123 10.81 1.52 0.28
C ALA A 123 10.51 2.29 -1.01
N TYR A 124 9.67 3.33 -0.92
CA TYR A 124 9.40 4.24 -2.03
C TYR A 124 10.67 4.90 -2.58
N ARG A 125 11.51 5.45 -1.70
CA ARG A 125 12.79 6.08 -2.08
C ARG A 125 13.70 5.11 -2.82
N THR A 126 13.80 3.88 -2.32
CA THR A 126 14.67 2.85 -2.92
C THR A 126 14.12 2.38 -4.26
N ALA A 127 12.83 2.02 -4.32
CA ALA A 127 12.20 1.46 -5.50
C ALA A 127 12.18 2.42 -6.70
N PHE A 128 12.01 3.72 -6.43
CA PHE A 128 11.87 4.75 -7.48
C PHE A 128 13.05 5.72 -7.56
N GLY A 129 14.15 5.47 -6.83
CA GLY A 129 15.33 6.34 -6.82
C GLY A 129 15.09 7.74 -6.25
N ARG A 130 13.99 7.96 -5.52
CA ARG A 130 13.56 9.28 -5.03
C ARG A 130 14.16 9.64 -3.67
N ARG A 131 15.49 9.64 -3.53
CA ARG A 131 16.23 9.72 -2.25
C ARG A 131 15.73 10.78 -1.24
N THR A 132 15.24 11.92 -1.71
CA THR A 132 14.80 13.05 -0.87
C THR A 132 13.31 13.03 -0.53
N ALA A 133 12.52 12.14 -1.14
CA ALA A 133 11.06 12.09 -0.99
C ALA A 133 10.61 12.12 0.47
N ARG A 134 9.54 12.87 0.74
CA ARG A 134 8.93 12.98 2.07
C ARG A 134 7.55 12.33 2.06
N ILE A 135 7.02 12.06 3.25
CA ILE A 135 5.63 11.65 3.42
C ILE A 135 4.73 12.75 2.85
N GLY A 136 3.71 12.36 2.07
CA GLY A 136 2.84 13.30 1.38
C GLY A 136 2.68 13.04 -0.12
N PRO A 137 1.97 13.94 -0.82
CA PRO A 137 1.88 13.90 -2.28
C PRO A 137 3.25 14.14 -2.90
N GLN A 138 3.51 13.48 -4.03
CA GLN A 138 4.72 13.68 -4.82
C GLN A 138 4.39 14.47 -6.09
N ASP A 139 5.39 15.17 -6.61
CA ASP A 139 5.32 16.09 -7.76
C ASP A 139 5.37 15.40 -9.13
N HIS A 140 5.31 14.07 -9.16
CA HIS A 140 5.41 13.27 -10.37
C HIS A 140 4.43 12.10 -10.34
N THR A 141 4.29 11.45 -11.50
CA THR A 141 3.48 10.26 -11.68
C THR A 141 4.33 9.01 -11.83
N ILE A 142 3.72 7.86 -11.55
CA ILE A 142 4.26 6.53 -11.82
C ILE A 142 3.19 5.78 -12.60
N GLY A 143 3.51 5.25 -13.78
CA GLY A 143 2.53 4.57 -14.65
C GLY A 143 1.29 5.44 -14.93
N GLY A 144 1.45 6.76 -14.99
CA GLY A 144 0.35 7.73 -15.15
C GLY A 144 -0.44 8.08 -13.88
N ALA A 145 -0.28 7.35 -12.77
CA ALA A 145 -0.98 7.64 -11.52
C ALA A 145 -0.25 8.69 -10.68
N ARG A 146 -1.00 9.54 -9.97
CA ARG A 146 -0.45 10.45 -8.96
C ARG A 146 0.08 9.65 -7.77
N VAL A 147 1.14 10.12 -7.13
CA VAL A 147 1.84 9.34 -6.11
C VAL A 147 1.70 9.99 -4.73
N TRP A 148 1.43 9.16 -3.72
CA TRP A 148 1.48 9.55 -2.32
C TRP A 148 2.39 8.59 -1.54
N ALA A 149 3.40 9.14 -0.86
CA ALA A 149 4.23 8.37 0.05
C ALA A 149 3.62 8.41 1.45
N LEU A 150 3.27 7.24 1.98
CA LEU A 150 2.62 7.07 3.28
C LEU A 150 3.59 6.50 4.32
N PRO A 151 3.31 6.69 5.63
CA PRO A 151 4.11 6.09 6.69
C PRO A 151 3.92 4.57 6.70
N ASN A 152 4.95 3.85 7.13
CA ASN A 152 4.85 2.39 7.30
C ASN A 152 3.96 2.08 8.52
N PRO A 153 2.88 1.30 8.38
CA PRO A 153 1.90 0.98 9.43
C PRO A 153 2.38 -0.11 10.39
N SER A 154 3.59 -0.64 10.21
CA SER A 154 4.19 -1.58 11.17
C SER A 154 4.19 -1.00 12.58
N GLY A 155 3.85 -1.84 13.56
CA GLY A 155 3.87 -1.47 14.98
C GLY A 155 5.23 -0.95 15.48
N LEU A 156 6.31 -1.36 14.82
CA LEU A 156 7.69 -0.94 15.10
C LEU A 156 7.99 0.52 14.73
N ASN A 157 7.15 1.14 13.90
CA ASN A 157 7.28 2.56 13.57
C ASN A 157 6.74 3.41 14.74
N ALA A 158 7.65 3.83 15.63
CA ALA A 158 7.31 4.63 16.81
C ALA A 158 7.06 6.12 16.49
N HIS A 159 7.57 6.62 15.37
CA HIS A 159 7.40 8.03 14.97
C HIS A 159 5.98 8.37 14.50
N TRP A 160 5.19 7.35 14.15
CA TRP A 160 3.84 7.52 13.64
C TRP A 160 2.83 6.76 14.50
N THR A 161 1.91 7.49 15.12
CA THR A 161 0.79 6.89 15.85
C THR A 161 -0.32 6.53 14.86
N ALA A 162 -1.24 5.65 15.27
CA ALA A 162 -2.41 5.36 14.43
C ALA A 162 -3.23 6.62 14.11
N GLN A 163 -3.23 7.61 15.00
CA GLN A 163 -3.92 8.88 14.79
C GLN A 163 -3.22 9.74 13.73
N THR A 164 -1.90 9.93 13.81
CA THR A 164 -1.18 10.75 12.82
C THR A 164 -1.14 10.08 11.46
N MET A 165 -1.07 8.74 11.40
CA MET A 165 -1.26 8.02 10.14
C MET A 165 -2.66 8.25 9.56
N ALA A 166 -3.72 8.17 10.38
CA ALA A 166 -5.08 8.40 9.91
C ALA A 166 -5.30 9.81 9.38
N GLN A 167 -4.64 10.82 9.97
CA GLN A 167 -4.65 12.19 9.44
C GLN A 167 -4.03 12.27 8.04
N GLU A 168 -2.88 11.63 7.83
CA GLU A 168 -2.21 11.64 6.53
C GLU A 168 -2.98 10.85 5.46
N TYR A 169 -3.55 9.69 5.81
CA TYR A 169 -4.45 8.95 4.93
C TYR A 169 -5.71 9.77 4.64
N GLY A 170 -6.22 10.55 5.60
CA GLY A 170 -7.34 11.46 5.41
C GLY A 170 -7.05 12.56 4.39
N ARG A 171 -5.83 13.12 4.41
CA ARG A 171 -5.38 14.08 3.38
C ARG A 171 -5.35 13.47 1.99
N LEU A 172 -4.88 12.23 1.87
CA LEU A 172 -4.95 11.47 0.61
C LEU A 172 -6.42 11.29 0.18
N ARG A 173 -7.32 10.87 1.08
CA ARG A 173 -8.76 10.71 0.78
C ARG A 173 -9.38 11.99 0.25
N THR A 174 -9.15 13.12 0.90
CA THR A 174 -9.65 14.43 0.45
C THR A 174 -9.14 14.76 -0.95
N SER A 175 -7.86 14.49 -1.23
CA SER A 175 -7.28 14.73 -2.57
C SER A 175 -7.94 13.86 -3.65
N VAL A 176 -8.20 12.58 -3.34
CA VAL A 176 -8.93 11.65 -4.22
C VAL A 176 -10.36 12.13 -4.51
N GLU A 177 -11.01 12.76 -3.54
CA GLU A 177 -12.38 13.29 -3.67
C GLU A 177 -12.43 14.57 -4.50
N CYS A 178 -11.50 15.51 -4.27
CA CYS A 178 -11.37 16.71 -5.09
C CYS A 178 -11.13 16.39 -6.57
N ASP A 179 -10.30 15.39 -6.86
CA ASP A 179 -10.05 14.93 -8.24
C ASP A 179 -11.29 14.34 -8.93
N GLY A 180 -12.24 13.81 -8.15
CA GLY A 180 -13.48 13.26 -8.69
C GLY A 180 -14.49 14.33 -9.10
N ILE A 181 -14.44 15.50 -8.47
CA ILE A 181 -15.37 16.60 -8.73
C ILE A 181 -15.02 17.30 -10.05
N SER A 182 -13.73 17.48 -10.36
CA SER A 182 -13.27 18.15 -11.58
C SER A 182 -13.60 17.43 -12.90
N THR A 183 -14.00 16.15 -12.87
CA THR A 183 -14.40 15.39 -14.07
C THR A 183 -15.89 15.45 -14.40
N THR A 184 -16.72 16.10 -13.59
CA THR A 184 -18.20 16.06 -13.75
C THR A 184 -18.80 17.37 -14.30
N GLU A 185 -18.01 18.44 -14.40
CA GLU A 185 -18.41 19.71 -15.03
C GLU A 185 -17.79 19.84 -16.42
N GLY A 186 -18.36 19.16 -17.41
CA GLY A 186 -17.85 19.22 -18.78
C GLY A 186 -18.41 18.13 -19.67
N SER A 187 -19.72 18.09 -19.85
CA SER A 187 -20.40 17.38 -20.96
C SER A 187 -21.69 18.12 -21.29
#